data_AF-A0A7J4R0Q6-F1
#
_entry.id   AF-A0A7J4R0Q6-F1
#
_cell.length_a   1.000
_cell.length_b   1.000
_cell.length_c   1.000
_cell.angle_alpha   90.00
_cell.angle_beta   90.00
_cell.angle_gamma   90.00
#
_symmetry.space_group_name_H-M   'P 1'
#
loop_
_entity.id
_entity.type
_entity.pdbx_description
1 polymer ?
#
loop_
_entity_poly.entity_id
_entity_poly.type
_entity_poly.pdbx_seq_one_letter_code
_entity_poly.pdbx_strand_id
1 'polypeptide(L)' 'CQKGIDELAQHYLSKAGVFAIRRAKKSDMEALSKATGGRIVTNMDDLSEDDLGQAAR' A
#
# COMPACT_ATOMS: atom_id res chain seq x y z
N CYS A 1 2.02 3.73 -0.39
CA CYS A 1 3.20 3.93 0.49
C CYS A 1 3.20 5.33 1.08
N GLN A 2 3.39 5.45 2.40
CA GLN A 2 3.46 6.74 3.09
C GLN A 2 4.70 7.56 2.63
N LYS A 3 5.82 6.88 2.42
CA LYS A 3 7.07 7.48 1.92
C LYS A 3 7.19 7.35 0.40
N GLY A 4 8.39 7.43 -0.13
CA GLY A 4 8.68 7.18 -1.54
C GLY A 4 8.55 5.70 -1.92
N ILE A 5 8.62 5.47 -3.23
CA ILE A 5 8.85 4.18 -3.85
C ILE A 5 10.10 4.39 -4.72
N ASP A 6 11.04 3.46 -4.69
CA ASP A 6 12.22 3.50 -5.55
C ASP A 6 11.81 3.38 -7.03
N GLU A 7 12.54 4.02 -7.93
CA GLU A 7 12.22 4.03 -9.37
C GLU A 7 12.23 2.61 -9.96
N LEU A 8 13.18 1.77 -9.54
CA LEU A 8 13.27 0.39 -10.00
C LEU A 8 12.08 -0.44 -9.51
N ALA A 9 11.67 -0.24 -8.25
CA ALA A 9 10.50 -0.90 -7.69
C ALA A 9 9.21 -0.46 -8.40
N GLN A 10 9.07 0.83 -8.71
CA GLN A 10 7.92 1.34 -9.46
C GLN A 10 7.86 0.74 -10.88
N HIS A 11 9.00 0.57 -11.54
CA HIS A 11 9.07 -0.10 -12.85
C HIS A 11 8.57 -1.54 -12.76
N TYR A 12 9.02 -2.30 -11.77
CA TYR A 12 8.56 -3.67 -11.56
C TYR A 12 7.06 -3.76 -11.23
N LEU A 13 6.55 -2.87 -10.37
CA LEU A 13 5.12 -2.80 -10.03
C LEU A 13 4.27 -2.51 -11.28
N SER A 14 4.69 -1.56 -12.11
CA SER A 14 4.02 -1.23 -13.38
C SER A 14 4.01 -2.42 -14.34
N LYS A 15 5.15 -3.10 -14.51
CA LYS A 15 5.26 -4.30 -15.36
C LYS A 15 4.38 -5.45 -14.86
N ALA A 16 4.17 -5.55 -13.55
CA ALA A 16 3.26 -6.51 -12.92
C ALA A 16 1.78 -6.08 -12.95
N GLY A 17 1.45 -4.91 -13.52
CA GLY A 17 0.08 -4.38 -13.55
C GLY A 17 -0.41 -3.86 -12.19
N VAL A 18 0.49 -3.62 -11.24
CA VAL A 18 0.18 -3.14 -9.89
C VAL A 18 0.29 -1.61 -9.84
N PHE A 19 -0.83 -0.95 -9.57
CA PHE A 19 -0.85 0.49 -9.31
C PHE A 19 -0.38 0.79 -7.89
N ALA A 20 0.67 1.61 -7.76
CA ALA A 20 1.23 1.97 -6.47
C ALA A 20 1.25 3.49 -6.25
N ILE A 21 0.84 3.92 -5.06
CA ILE A 21 0.84 5.33 -4.66
C ILE A 21 2.08 5.63 -3.83
N ARG A 22 2.82 6.68 -4.19
CA ARG A 22 3.96 7.22 -3.42
C ARG A 22 3.57 8.49 -2.67
N ARG A 23 4.21 8.74 -1.52
CA ARG A 23 4.04 9.94 -0.67
C ARG A 23 2.61 10.16 -0.18
N ALA A 24 1.91 9.09 0.20
CA ALA A 24 0.59 9.20 0.83
C ALA A 24 0.71 9.86 2.21
N LYS A 25 -0.23 10.76 2.56
CA LYS A 25 -0.23 11.37 3.89
C LYS A 25 -0.56 10.32 4.94
N LYS A 26 -0.08 10.54 6.17
CA LYS A 26 -0.41 9.66 7.31
C LYS A 26 -1.91 9.58 7.56
N SER A 27 -2.61 10.72 7.49
CA SER A 27 -4.08 10.78 7.59
C SER A 27 -4.79 9.89 6.59
N ASP A 28 -4.30 9.85 5.35
CA ASP A 28 -4.93 9.10 4.27
C ASP A 28 -4.70 7.60 4.45
N MET A 29 -3.51 7.19 4.91
CA MET A 29 -3.22 5.80 5.25
C MET A 29 -4.14 5.28 6.38
N GLU A 30 -4.35 6.10 7.42
CA GLU A 30 -5.25 5.76 8.53
C GLU A 30 -6.72 5.69 8.07
N ALA A 31 -7.15 6.62 7.22
CA ALA A 31 -8.49 6.61 6.65
C ALA A 31 -8.72 5.38 5.77
N LEU A 32 -7.76 5.05 4.90
CA LEU A 32 -7.82 3.86 4.04
C LEU A 32 -7.87 2.58 4.85
N SER A 33 -7.00 2.44 5.86
CA SER A 33 -7.00 1.27 6.75
C SER A 33 -8.36 1.06 7.44
N LYS A 34 -8.99 2.13 7.92
CA LYS A 34 -10.34 2.08 8.51
C LYS A 34 -11.43 1.74 7.49
N ALA A 35 -11.32 2.25 6.26
CA ALA A 35 -12.32 2.08 5.23
C ALA A 35 -12.27 0.69 4.56
N THR A 36 -11.07 0.12 4.40
CA THR A 36 -10.87 -1.16 3.70
C THR A 36 -10.67 -2.34 4.64
N GLY A 37 -10.46 -2.08 5.95
CA GLY A 37 -10.10 -3.09 6.94
C GLY A 37 -8.65 -3.56 6.86
N GLY A 38 -7.85 -3.03 5.93
CA GLY A 38 -6.44 -3.40 5.78
C GLY A 38 -5.57 -2.85 6.90
N ARG A 39 -4.51 -3.58 7.26
CA ARG A 39 -3.56 -3.16 8.30
C ARG A 39 -2.45 -2.29 7.70
N ILE A 40 -2.07 -1.24 8.42
CA ILE A 40 -0.87 -0.46 8.06
C ILE A 40 0.36 -1.26 8.48
N VAL A 41 1.06 -1.82 7.50
CA VAL A 41 2.29 -2.59 7.70
C VAL A 41 3.52 -1.68 7.54
N THR A 42 4.48 -1.81 8.44
CA THR A 42 5.73 -1.00 8.45
C THR A 42 6.96 -1.77 7.98
N ASN A 43 6.91 -3.11 7.98
CA ASN A 43 7.97 -3.99 7.52
C ASN A 43 7.45 -4.92 6.42
N MET A 44 8.19 -5.08 5.32
CA MET A 44 7.78 -5.92 4.20
C MET A 44 7.79 -7.42 4.57
N ASP A 45 8.64 -7.83 5.52
CA ASP A 45 8.72 -9.23 5.95
C ASP A 45 7.49 -9.67 6.76
N ASP A 46 6.76 -8.72 7.35
CA ASP A 46 5.57 -8.97 8.16
C ASP A 46 4.27 -8.89 7.34
N LEU A 47 4.35 -8.65 6.02
CA LEU A 47 3.18 -8.49 5.16
C LEU A 47 2.59 -9.83 4.75
N SER A 48 1.33 -10.07 5.11
CA SER A 48 0.56 -11.25 4.69
C SER A 48 -0.70 -10.87 3.91
N GLU A 49 -1.36 -11.87 3.31
CA GLU A 49 -2.64 -11.67 2.63
C GLU A 49 -3.74 -11.17 3.59
N ASP A 50 -3.68 -11.56 4.86
CA ASP A 50 -4.64 -11.16 5.90
C ASP A 50 -4.52 -9.67 6.28
N ASP A 51 -3.38 -9.04 5.99
CA ASP A 51 -3.17 -7.60 6.22
C ASP A 51 -3.74 -6.73 5.10
N LEU A 52 -4.13 -7.33 3.96
CA LEU A 52 -4.66 -6.61 2.82
C LEU A 52 -6.11 -6.17 3.07
N GLY A 53 -6.38 -4.90 2.82
CA GLY A 53 -7.73 -4.36 2.89
C GLY A 53 -8.51 -4.58 1.61
N GLN A 54 -9.82 -4.74 1.73
CA GLN A 54 -10.72 -4.88 0.58
C GLN A 54 -11.49 -3.58 0.37
N ALA A 55 -11.31 -2.96 -0.80
CA ALA A 55 -12.15 -1.85 -1.23
C ALA A 55 -13.46 -2.41 -1.80
N ALA A 56 -14.60 -2.02 -1.22
CA ALA A 56 -15.89 -2.23 -1.86
C ALA A 56 -15.99 -1.39 -3.14
N ARG A 57 -16.78 -1.87 -4.10
CA ARG A 57 -16.98 -1.22 -5.40
C ARG A 57 -17.98 -0.08 -5.30
#